data_AF-A0A1H0ND88-F1
#
_entry.id   AF-A0A1H0ND88-F1
#
_cell.length_a   1.000
_cell.length_b   1.000
_cell.length_c   1.000
_cell.angle_alpha   90.00
_cell.angle_beta   90.00
_cell.angle_gamma   90.00
#
_symmetry.space_group_name_H-M   'P 1'
#
loop_
_entity.id
_entity.type
_entity.pdbx_description
1 polymer ?
#
loop_
_entity_poly.entity_id
_entity_poly.type
_entity_poly.pdbx_seq_one_letter_code
_entity_poly.pdbx_strand_id
1 'polypeptide(L)'
;MQDEWIALLRESLRKLDISDGDLAFLENLALVFSGHPDVFTACHLAFLDEENEYHYHPVIGAPYEFEFDYDLAQVTISRPDGQLQLSLPLFQAFLSYVDLLFGKIYPLGSIVELDKELLPEDLVTAFAREDMDFNVVITGRRALVNNQTAYADYIGYVWPYGMDFETQPLLISNLFVKRVISEGYTDARDKYYCDEELRRAYFYDKIFSTLYPKGEIYED
;
A
#
# COMPACT_ATOMS: atom_id res chain seq x y z
N MET A 1 -8.14 17.86 3.52
CA MET A 1 -8.20 16.46 3.02
C MET A 1 -7.29 15.56 3.84
N GLN A 2 -5.98 15.84 3.90
CA GLN A 2 -5.07 15.07 4.77
C GLN A 2 -5.56 15.02 6.24
N ASP A 3 -6.10 16.13 6.76
CA ASP A 3 -6.70 16.17 8.10
C ASP A 3 -7.89 15.22 8.31
N GLU A 4 -8.70 14.98 7.28
CA GLU A 4 -9.83 14.03 7.35
C GLU A 4 -9.32 12.59 7.41
N TRP A 5 -8.36 12.24 6.54
CA TRP A 5 -7.76 10.91 6.53
C TRP A 5 -7.03 10.58 7.81
N ILE A 6 -6.35 11.57 8.41
CA ILE A 6 -5.77 11.42 9.75
C ILE A 6 -6.84 11.22 10.82
N ALA A 7 -7.99 11.91 10.73
CA ALA A 7 -9.10 11.70 11.66
C ALA A 7 -9.68 10.29 11.57
N LEU A 8 -9.88 9.76 10.36
CA LEU A 8 -10.36 8.38 10.13
C LEU A 8 -9.33 7.32 10.54
N LEU A 9 -8.04 7.57 10.31
CA LEU A 9 -6.96 6.73 10.82
C LEU A 9 -7.02 6.69 12.36
N ARG A 10 -7.06 7.84 13.02
CA ARG A 10 -7.16 7.94 14.49
C ARG A 10 -8.38 7.20 15.03
N GLU A 11 -9.54 7.36 14.39
CA GLU A 11 -10.76 6.65 14.78
C GLU A 11 -10.58 5.13 14.70
N SER A 12 -9.94 4.64 13.64
CA SER A 12 -9.69 3.21 13.45
C SER A 12 -8.71 2.66 14.46
N LEU A 13 -7.59 3.34 14.65
CA LEU A 13 -6.56 2.92 15.60
C LEU A 13 -7.07 2.88 17.05
N ARG A 14 -8.01 3.77 17.41
CA ARG A 14 -8.68 3.73 18.73
C ARG A 14 -9.54 2.50 18.95
N LYS A 15 -10.09 1.90 17.88
CA LYS A 15 -10.86 0.66 17.97
C LYS A 15 -9.96 -0.56 18.17
N LEU A 16 -8.65 -0.41 17.98
CA LEU A 16 -7.63 -1.46 18.10
C LEU A 16 -6.91 -1.47 19.46
N ASP A 17 -7.52 -0.90 20.50
CA ASP A 17 -6.98 -0.81 21.87
C ASP A 17 -5.58 -0.14 21.98
N ILE A 18 -5.26 0.78 21.05
CA ILE A 18 -4.01 1.56 21.07
C ILE A 18 -4.14 2.73 22.05
N SER A 19 -3.13 2.93 22.91
CA SER A 19 -3.12 3.99 23.90
C SER A 19 -3.02 5.39 23.26
N ASP A 20 -3.54 6.44 23.91
CA ASP A 20 -3.49 7.81 23.35
C ASP A 20 -2.06 8.31 23.05
N GLY A 21 -1.06 7.86 23.81
CA GLY A 21 0.35 8.18 23.55
C GLY A 21 0.87 7.51 22.27
N ASP A 22 0.49 6.26 22.06
CA ASP A 22 0.88 5.46 20.89
C ASP A 22 0.14 5.91 19.62
N LEU A 23 -1.10 6.41 19.75
CA LEU A 23 -1.86 6.99 18.64
C LEU A 23 -1.11 8.16 18.00
N ALA A 24 -0.59 9.08 18.81
CA ALA A 24 0.16 10.23 18.30
C ALA A 24 1.45 9.78 17.58
N PHE A 25 2.11 8.72 18.06
CA PHE A 25 3.27 8.14 17.39
C PHE A 25 2.90 7.59 16.00
N LEU A 26 1.82 6.81 15.92
CA LEU A 26 1.35 6.19 14.68
C LEU A 26 0.81 7.20 13.66
N GLU A 27 0.15 8.27 14.11
CA GLU A 27 -0.26 9.36 13.22
C GLU A 27 0.93 10.06 12.58
N ASN A 28 1.96 10.35 13.37
CA ASN A 28 3.19 10.94 12.83
C ASN A 28 3.86 10.00 11.83
N LEU A 29 3.91 8.69 12.13
CA LEU A 29 4.44 7.70 11.21
C LEU A 29 3.62 7.63 9.91
N ALA A 30 2.29 7.65 9.99
CA ALA A 30 1.41 7.66 8.83
C ALA A 30 1.61 8.92 7.96
N LEU A 31 1.86 10.08 8.57
CA LEU A 31 2.21 11.31 7.84
C LEU A 31 3.55 11.17 7.12
N VAL A 32 4.55 10.54 7.73
CA VAL A 32 5.83 10.24 7.09
C VAL A 32 5.61 9.31 5.90
N PHE A 33 4.89 8.21 6.08
CA PHE A 33 4.54 7.27 5.00
C PHE A 33 3.74 7.93 3.87
N SER A 34 2.80 8.83 4.20
CA SER A 34 2.04 9.59 3.20
C SER A 34 2.92 10.56 2.41
N GLY A 35 3.92 11.18 3.04
CA GLY A 35 4.85 12.11 2.39
C GLY A 35 5.98 11.41 1.63
N HIS A 36 6.31 10.18 2.03
CA HIS A 36 7.37 9.34 1.47
C HIS A 36 6.84 7.94 1.15
N PRO A 37 6.07 7.78 0.05
CA PRO A 37 5.50 6.48 -0.32
C PRO A 37 6.55 5.39 -0.56
N ASP A 38 7.76 5.77 -0.97
CA ASP A 38 8.91 4.88 -1.11
C ASP A 38 9.33 4.27 0.23
N VAL A 39 9.26 5.05 1.32
CA VAL A 39 9.55 4.58 2.68
C VAL A 39 8.46 3.62 3.17
N PHE A 40 7.19 3.93 2.88
CA PHE A 40 6.08 3.02 3.15
C PHE A 40 6.26 1.69 2.41
N THR A 41 6.54 1.74 1.11
CA THR A 41 6.77 0.55 0.28
C THR A 41 7.93 -0.27 0.81
N ALA A 42 9.08 0.33 1.11
CA ALA A 42 10.25 -0.39 1.60
C ALA A 42 10.01 -1.03 2.98
N CYS A 43 9.33 -0.32 3.89
CA CYS A 43 8.94 -0.87 5.19
C CYS A 43 7.98 -2.06 5.06
N HIS A 44 6.99 -1.94 4.18
CA HIS A 44 6.01 -3.00 3.94
C HIS A 44 6.66 -4.22 3.26
N LEU A 45 7.57 -4.02 2.30
CA LEU A 45 8.32 -5.10 1.67
C LEU A 45 9.21 -5.83 2.69
N ALA A 46 9.96 -5.10 3.53
CA ALA A 46 10.75 -5.73 4.59
C ALA A 46 9.89 -6.60 5.52
N PHE A 47 8.69 -6.13 5.87
CA PHE A 47 7.74 -6.91 6.66
C PHE A 47 7.24 -8.16 5.92
N LEU A 48 6.91 -8.06 4.64
CA LEU A 48 6.42 -9.18 3.80
C LEU A 48 7.51 -10.22 3.51
N ASP A 49 8.76 -9.78 3.38
CA ASP A 49 9.92 -10.64 3.12
C ASP A 49 10.48 -11.30 4.41
N GLU A 50 9.82 -11.09 5.54
CA GLU A 50 10.23 -11.59 6.86
C GLU A 50 11.63 -11.12 7.29
N GLU A 51 12.03 -9.90 6.89
CA GLU A 51 13.28 -9.29 7.32
C GLU A 51 13.25 -8.96 8.82
N ASN A 52 14.38 -9.06 9.50
CA ASN A 52 14.44 -8.76 10.94
C ASN A 52 14.39 -7.25 11.25
N GLU A 53 14.78 -6.41 10.29
CA GLU A 53 14.89 -4.97 10.51
C GLU A 53 14.64 -4.13 9.24
N TYR A 54 14.12 -2.92 9.43
CA TYR A 54 14.08 -1.87 8.41
C TYR A 54 14.46 -0.53 9.00
N HIS A 55 15.27 0.23 8.27
CA HIS A 55 15.88 1.48 8.75
C HIS A 55 15.61 2.63 7.79
N TYR A 56 14.81 3.61 8.24
CA TYR A 56 14.60 4.85 7.52
C TYR A 56 15.43 5.99 8.11
N HIS A 57 16.45 6.42 7.38
CA HIS A 57 17.35 7.51 7.75
C HIS A 57 17.18 8.71 6.81
N PRO A 58 16.26 9.66 7.12
CA PRO A 58 16.08 10.85 6.31
C PRO A 58 17.30 11.78 6.43
N VAL A 59 17.60 12.52 5.35
CA VAL A 59 18.61 13.59 5.37
C VAL A 59 18.21 14.72 6.34
N ILE A 60 16.91 14.99 6.46
CA ILE A 60 16.33 15.99 7.36
C ILE A 60 15.14 15.35 8.08
N GLY A 61 15.19 15.29 9.41
CA GLY A 61 14.13 14.70 10.24
C GLY A 61 14.69 13.69 11.23
N ALA A 62 13.79 13.05 11.98
CA ALA A 62 14.15 11.96 12.87
C ALA A 62 14.10 10.63 12.11
N PRO A 63 15.06 9.72 12.33
CA PRO A 63 15.01 8.37 11.77
C PRO A 63 13.90 7.55 12.42
N TYR A 64 13.50 6.51 11.70
CA TYR A 64 12.67 5.42 12.21
C TYR A 64 13.42 4.10 12.03
N GLU A 65 13.48 3.32 13.10
CA GLU A 65 14.03 1.96 13.11
C GLU A 65 12.89 1.00 13.42
N PHE A 66 12.78 -0.06 12.63
CA PHE A 66 11.78 -1.11 12.78
C PHE A 66 12.51 -2.40 13.06
N GLU A 67 12.19 -3.05 14.17
CA GLU A 67 12.70 -4.37 14.53
C GLU A 67 11.52 -5.34 14.57
N PHE A 68 11.55 -6.35 13.71
CA PHE A 68 10.50 -7.36 13.58
C PHE A 68 10.93 -8.62 14.33
N ASP A 69 10.19 -8.97 15.38
CA ASP A 69 10.37 -10.20 16.15
C ASP A 69 9.21 -11.15 15.85
N TYR A 70 9.43 -12.07 14.91
CA TYR A 70 8.44 -13.05 14.48
C TYR A 70 8.20 -14.14 15.54
N ASP A 71 9.19 -14.43 16.40
CA ASP A 71 9.05 -15.41 17.49
C ASP A 71 8.11 -14.87 18.59
N LEU A 72 8.21 -13.57 18.89
CA LEU A 72 7.32 -12.87 19.83
C LEU A 72 6.08 -12.27 19.18
N ALA A 73 5.95 -12.38 17.85
CA ALA A 73 4.90 -11.77 17.04
C ALA A 73 4.74 -10.27 17.32
N GLN A 74 5.85 -9.54 17.36
CA GLN A 74 5.90 -8.11 17.68
C GLN A 74 6.79 -7.32 16.72
N VAL A 75 6.51 -6.02 16.63
CA VAL A 75 7.40 -5.03 16.02
C VAL A 75 7.70 -3.94 17.04
N THR A 76 8.96 -3.54 17.12
CA THR A 76 9.39 -2.35 17.85
C THR A 76 9.73 -1.26 16.85
N ILE A 77 9.11 -0.09 16.99
CA ILE A 77 9.32 1.07 16.14
C ILE A 77 9.99 2.15 17.00
N SER A 78 11.25 2.45 16.70
CA SER A 78 12.08 3.34 17.49
C SER A 78 12.36 4.66 16.78
N ARG A 79 12.39 5.73 17.57
CA ARG A 79 12.86 7.07 17.23
C ARG A 79 13.79 7.55 18.35
N PRO A 80 14.62 8.58 18.12
CA PRO A 80 15.50 9.11 19.16
C PRO A 80 14.79 9.58 20.43
N ASP A 81 13.51 9.97 20.33
CA ASP A 81 12.69 10.54 21.40
C ASP A 81 11.64 9.56 21.97
N GLY A 82 11.57 8.32 21.48
CA GLY A 82 10.64 7.33 21.99
C GLY A 82 10.58 6.05 21.15
N GLN A 83 9.94 5.03 21.71
CA GLN A 83 9.70 3.76 21.03
C GLN A 83 8.24 3.35 21.21
N LEU A 84 7.71 2.62 20.22
CA LEU A 84 6.40 2.03 20.23
C LEU A 84 6.54 0.54 19.94
N GLN A 85 5.89 -0.30 20.73
CA GLN A 85 5.84 -1.74 20.50
C GLN A 85 4.41 -2.14 20.14
N LEU A 86 4.26 -2.87 19.04
CA LEU A 86 2.97 -3.39 18.57
C LEU A 86 3.08 -4.90 18.36
N SER A 87 1.95 -5.60 18.41
CA SER A 87 1.88 -6.94 17.84
C SER A 87 1.97 -6.84 16.30
N LEU A 88 2.53 -7.84 15.63
CA LEU A 88 2.55 -7.87 14.15
C LEU A 88 1.13 -7.75 13.55
N PRO A 89 0.09 -8.38 14.13
CA PRO A 89 -1.28 -8.17 13.67
C PRO A 89 -1.73 -6.70 13.74
N LEU A 90 -1.44 -5.97 14.82
CA LEU A 90 -1.76 -4.53 14.93
C LEU A 90 -0.96 -3.68 13.94
N PHE A 91 0.30 -4.03 13.71
CA PHE A 91 1.15 -3.36 12.73
C PHE A 91 0.61 -3.55 11.31
N GLN A 92 0.22 -4.77 10.94
CA GLN A 92 -0.41 -5.05 9.66
C GLN A 92 -1.74 -4.28 9.49
N ALA A 93 -2.55 -4.20 10.55
CA ALA A 93 -3.76 -3.39 10.56
C ALA A 93 -3.44 -1.91 10.29
N PHE A 94 -2.43 -1.36 10.97
CA PHE A 94 -1.95 0.00 10.73
C PHE A 94 -1.51 0.22 9.27
N LEU A 95 -0.68 -0.66 8.70
CA LEU A 95 -0.25 -0.55 7.30
C LEU A 95 -1.44 -0.56 6.33
N SER A 96 -2.44 -1.41 6.59
CA SER A 96 -3.64 -1.49 5.75
C SER A 96 -4.46 -0.20 5.73
N TYR A 97 -4.57 0.49 6.87
CA TYR A 97 -5.21 1.81 6.94
C TYR A 97 -4.37 2.87 6.23
N VAL A 98 -3.05 2.83 6.39
CA VAL A 98 -2.16 3.79 5.73
C VAL A 98 -2.28 3.66 4.20
N ASP A 99 -2.24 2.45 3.66
CA ASP A 99 -2.40 2.22 2.22
C ASP A 99 -3.77 2.67 1.70
N LEU A 100 -4.85 2.30 2.38
CA LEU A 100 -6.19 2.69 1.98
C LEU A 100 -6.36 4.23 1.98
N LEU A 101 -5.90 4.89 3.05
CA LEU A 101 -6.17 6.32 3.28
C LEU A 101 -5.17 7.25 2.59
N PHE A 102 -3.93 6.82 2.38
CA PHE A 102 -2.85 7.66 1.84
C PHE A 102 -2.15 7.08 0.60
N GLY A 103 -2.33 5.80 0.30
CA GLY A 103 -1.70 5.15 -0.86
C GLY A 103 -2.04 5.85 -2.18
N LYS A 104 -1.06 5.94 -3.08
CA LYS A 104 -1.23 6.60 -4.38
C LYS A 104 -2.24 5.85 -5.23
N ILE A 105 -3.15 6.58 -5.88
CA ILE A 105 -4.07 6.04 -6.89
C ILE A 105 -3.73 6.70 -8.23
N TYR A 106 -3.04 5.97 -9.11
CA TYR A 106 -2.67 6.48 -10.43
C TYR A 106 -3.89 6.61 -11.35
N PRO A 107 -3.99 7.67 -12.17
CA PRO A 107 -5.08 7.82 -13.14
C PRO A 107 -5.19 6.65 -14.13
N LEU A 108 -6.40 6.42 -14.67
CA LEU A 108 -6.56 5.47 -15.78
C LEU A 108 -5.73 5.91 -16.99
N GLY A 109 -5.20 4.93 -17.71
CA GLY A 109 -4.30 5.13 -18.84
C GLY A 109 -2.85 5.41 -18.43
N SER A 110 -2.54 5.46 -17.14
CA SER A 110 -1.14 5.55 -16.69
C SER A 110 -0.37 4.31 -17.12
N ILE A 111 0.84 4.51 -17.64
CA ILE A 111 1.80 3.45 -17.96
C ILE A 111 2.81 3.41 -16.83
N VAL A 112 2.94 2.24 -16.21
CA VAL A 112 3.87 1.98 -15.10
C VAL A 112 4.86 0.89 -15.47
N GLU A 113 6.09 1.02 -14.99
CA GLU A 113 7.08 -0.06 -14.99
C GLU A 113 6.90 -0.85 -13.70
N LEU A 114 6.71 -2.17 -13.81
CA LEU A 114 6.70 -3.06 -12.66
C LEU A 114 8.12 -3.41 -12.23
N ASP A 115 8.31 -3.59 -10.93
CA ASP A 115 9.59 -4.03 -10.40
C ASP A 115 9.75 -5.54 -10.59
N LYS A 116 10.59 -5.93 -11.55
CA LYS A 116 10.88 -7.34 -11.86
C LYS A 116 11.39 -8.13 -10.65
N GLU A 117 12.01 -7.48 -9.66
CA GLU A 117 12.57 -8.14 -8.48
C GLU A 117 11.47 -8.56 -7.50
N LEU A 118 10.29 -7.94 -7.59
CA LEU A 118 9.11 -8.24 -6.79
C LEU A 118 8.09 -9.13 -7.52
N LEU A 119 8.35 -9.49 -8.78
CA LEU A 119 7.46 -10.31 -9.59
C LEU A 119 7.79 -11.80 -9.48
N PRO A 120 6.79 -12.69 -9.60
CA PRO A 120 7.03 -14.13 -9.66
C PRO A 120 7.97 -14.50 -10.82
N GLU A 121 8.89 -15.44 -10.58
CA GLU A 121 9.91 -15.87 -11.56
C GLU A 121 9.29 -16.36 -12.89
N ASP A 122 8.14 -17.04 -12.82
CA ASP A 122 7.40 -17.50 -14.01
C ASP A 122 6.94 -16.32 -14.88
N LEU A 123 6.50 -15.22 -14.26
CA LEU A 123 6.08 -14.02 -14.96
C LEU A 123 7.30 -13.30 -15.57
N VAL A 124 8.39 -13.20 -14.82
CA VAL A 124 9.66 -12.62 -15.30
C VAL A 124 10.18 -13.39 -16.51
N THR A 125 10.15 -14.73 -16.45
CA THR A 125 10.58 -15.60 -17.54
C THR A 125 9.69 -15.48 -18.77
N ALA A 126 8.36 -15.36 -18.58
CA ALA A 126 7.42 -15.16 -19.68
C ALA A 126 7.70 -13.85 -20.44
N PHE A 127 7.92 -12.75 -19.73
CA PHE A 127 8.26 -11.46 -20.34
C PHE A 127 9.60 -11.51 -21.09
N ALA A 128 10.62 -12.13 -20.48
CA ALA A 128 11.93 -12.28 -21.10
C ALA A 128 11.89 -13.13 -22.38
N ARG A 129 11.05 -14.18 -22.43
CA ARG A 129 10.90 -15.03 -23.62
C ARG A 129 10.34 -14.27 -24.82
N GLU A 130 9.43 -13.35 -24.57
CA GLU A 130 8.74 -12.55 -25.59
C GLU A 130 9.46 -11.22 -25.90
N ASP A 131 10.65 -10.98 -25.32
CA ASP A 131 11.41 -9.72 -25.43
C ASP A 131 10.58 -8.49 -25.04
N MET A 132 9.77 -8.63 -23.99
CA MET A 132 8.83 -7.60 -23.52
C MET A 132 9.39 -6.85 -22.30
N ASP A 133 9.18 -5.54 -22.26
CA ASP A 133 9.38 -4.75 -21.05
C ASP A 133 8.28 -5.03 -20.02
N PHE A 134 8.58 -4.84 -18.73
CA PHE A 134 7.64 -4.96 -17.61
C PHE A 134 6.67 -3.77 -17.49
N ASN A 135 6.24 -3.24 -18.63
CA ASN A 135 5.41 -2.04 -18.71
C ASN A 135 3.94 -2.43 -18.79
N VAL A 136 3.11 -1.77 -18.01
CA VAL A 136 1.68 -2.06 -17.92
C VAL A 136 0.87 -0.78 -17.99
N VAL A 137 -0.19 -0.78 -18.80
CA VAL A 137 -1.19 0.29 -18.82
C VAL A 137 -2.29 -0.01 -17.82
N ILE A 138 -2.57 0.94 -16.93
CA ILE A 138 -3.61 0.85 -15.90
C ILE A 138 -4.98 1.11 -16.54
N THR A 139 -5.86 0.11 -16.48
CA THR A 139 -7.23 0.16 -17.03
C THR A 139 -8.32 0.04 -15.96
N GLY A 140 -7.96 -0.30 -14.72
CA GLY A 140 -8.84 -0.26 -13.55
C GLY A 140 -8.08 0.19 -12.31
N ARG A 141 -8.78 0.81 -11.36
CA ARG A 141 -8.26 1.29 -10.08
C ARG A 141 -9.08 0.70 -8.94
N ARG A 142 -8.42 0.29 -7.85
CA ARG A 142 -9.01 -0.29 -6.63
C ARG A 142 -10.15 -1.26 -6.98
N ALA A 143 -9.87 -2.23 -7.85
CA ALA A 143 -10.91 -3.11 -8.39
C ALA A 143 -11.34 -4.14 -7.33
N LEU A 144 -12.65 -4.23 -7.07
CA LEU A 144 -13.20 -5.20 -6.13
C LEU A 144 -12.94 -6.63 -6.60
N VAL A 145 -12.43 -7.44 -5.69
CA VAL A 145 -12.14 -8.87 -5.87
C VAL A 145 -12.68 -9.67 -4.68
N ASN A 146 -12.56 -11.00 -4.72
CA ASN A 146 -12.99 -11.90 -3.63
C ASN A 146 -14.45 -11.64 -3.18
N ASN A 147 -15.40 -11.63 -4.11
CA ASN A 147 -16.81 -11.30 -3.81
C ASN A 147 -16.99 -9.96 -3.10
N GLN A 148 -16.20 -8.95 -3.50
CA GLN A 148 -16.26 -7.57 -2.98
C GLN A 148 -15.77 -7.41 -1.53
N THR A 149 -14.96 -8.35 -1.02
CA THR A 149 -14.40 -8.25 0.34
C THR A 149 -13.00 -7.64 0.38
N ALA A 150 -12.37 -7.42 -0.77
CA ALA A 150 -11.03 -6.84 -0.91
C ALA A 150 -10.91 -6.12 -2.27
N TYR A 151 -9.84 -5.36 -2.47
CA TYR A 151 -9.51 -4.76 -3.76
C TYR A 151 -8.07 -5.08 -4.21
N ALA A 152 -7.87 -5.14 -5.53
CA ALA A 152 -6.55 -5.00 -6.14
C ALA A 152 -6.30 -3.54 -6.52
N ASP A 153 -5.10 -2.99 -6.29
CA ASP A 153 -4.82 -1.57 -6.52
C ASP A 153 -5.09 -1.16 -7.97
N TYR A 154 -4.67 -2.01 -8.92
CA TYR A 154 -4.89 -1.77 -10.33
C TYR A 154 -5.24 -3.05 -11.09
N ILE A 155 -6.00 -2.85 -12.16
CA ILE A 155 -6.13 -3.80 -13.27
C ILE A 155 -5.32 -3.21 -14.41
N GLY A 156 -4.46 -3.99 -15.05
CA GLY A 156 -3.71 -3.51 -16.20
C GLY A 156 -3.40 -4.57 -17.25
N TYR A 157 -2.94 -4.09 -18.40
CA TYR A 157 -2.53 -4.92 -19.54
C TYR A 157 -1.12 -4.54 -19.98
N VAL A 158 -0.38 -5.52 -20.49
CA VAL A 158 1.00 -5.28 -20.92
C VAL A 158 1.04 -4.24 -22.05
N TRP A 159 1.90 -3.23 -21.90
CA TRP A 159 2.10 -2.16 -22.87
C TRP A 159 3.21 -2.55 -23.86
N PRO A 160 3.08 -2.26 -25.17
CA PRO A 160 2.03 -1.50 -25.85
C PRO A 160 0.84 -2.33 -26.38
N TYR A 161 0.79 -3.62 -26.07
CA TYR A 161 -0.18 -4.56 -26.65
C TYR A 161 -1.61 -4.31 -26.16
N GLY A 162 -1.76 -3.90 -24.90
CA GLY A 162 -3.05 -3.56 -24.32
C GLY A 162 -3.97 -4.78 -24.17
N MET A 163 -5.28 -4.53 -24.22
CA MET A 163 -6.29 -5.58 -24.12
C MET A 163 -6.49 -6.25 -25.49
N ASP A 164 -6.30 -7.57 -25.55
CA ASP A 164 -6.77 -8.41 -26.65
C ASP A 164 -7.78 -9.47 -26.14
N PHE A 165 -8.30 -10.31 -27.03
CA PHE A 165 -9.31 -11.31 -26.66
C PHE A 165 -8.74 -12.52 -25.91
N GLU A 166 -7.42 -12.69 -25.88
CA GLU A 166 -6.75 -13.87 -25.34
C GLU A 166 -5.96 -13.56 -24.05
N THR A 167 -5.69 -12.28 -23.78
CA THR A 167 -4.93 -11.80 -22.63
C THR A 167 -5.83 -11.54 -21.44
N GLN A 168 -5.50 -12.21 -20.33
CA GLN A 168 -6.09 -11.89 -19.04
C GLN A 168 -5.44 -10.62 -18.47
N PRO A 169 -6.21 -9.75 -17.81
CA PRO A 169 -5.63 -8.60 -17.14
C PRO A 169 -4.75 -9.04 -15.97
N LEU A 170 -3.72 -8.23 -15.70
CA LEU A 170 -2.91 -8.33 -14.50
C LEU A 170 -3.60 -7.59 -13.36
N LEU A 171 -3.71 -8.24 -12.20
CA LEU A 171 -3.99 -7.58 -10.93
C LEU A 171 -2.66 -7.11 -10.34
N ILE A 172 -2.55 -5.82 -10.08
CA ILE A 172 -1.28 -5.17 -9.74
C ILE A 172 -1.46 -4.47 -8.41
N SER A 173 -0.52 -4.67 -7.50
CA SER A 173 -0.41 -3.81 -6.32
C SER A 173 0.45 -2.59 -6.60
N ASN A 174 0.13 -1.48 -5.92
CA ASN A 174 0.98 -0.31 -5.90
C ASN A 174 2.42 -0.60 -5.38
N LEU A 175 2.62 -1.63 -4.54
CA LEU A 175 3.95 -2.05 -4.11
C LEU A 175 4.85 -2.51 -5.25
N PHE A 176 4.28 -3.06 -6.33
CA PHE A 176 5.03 -3.59 -7.46
C PHE A 176 5.35 -2.52 -8.51
N VAL A 177 4.88 -1.28 -8.32
CA VAL A 177 5.16 -0.19 -9.26
C VAL A 177 6.52 0.40 -8.94
N LYS A 178 7.51 0.13 -9.81
CA LYS A 178 8.85 0.70 -9.71
C LYS A 178 8.87 2.18 -10.04
N ARG A 179 8.19 2.57 -11.13
CA ARG A 179 8.00 3.97 -11.52
C ARG A 179 6.85 4.16 -12.49
N VAL A 180 6.35 5.39 -12.55
CA VAL A 180 5.42 5.83 -13.60
C VAL A 180 6.23 6.27 -14.82
N ILE A 181 5.96 5.65 -15.97
CA ILE A 181 6.53 6.05 -17.27
C ILE A 181 5.74 7.22 -17.85
N SER A 182 4.42 7.13 -17.79
CA SER A 182 3.52 8.16 -18.26
C SER A 182 2.27 8.18 -17.39
N GLU A 183 1.94 9.34 -16.82
CA GLU A 183 0.73 9.48 -16.01
C GLU A 183 -0.49 9.69 -16.93
N GLY A 184 -1.56 8.98 -16.63
CA GLY A 184 -2.83 9.09 -17.34
C GLY A 184 -3.53 10.42 -17.10
N TYR A 185 -4.58 10.68 -17.86
CA TYR A 185 -5.35 11.92 -17.71
C TYR A 185 -6.14 11.93 -16.40
N THR A 186 -6.15 13.06 -15.72
CA THR A 186 -6.96 13.29 -14.52
C THR A 186 -7.44 14.73 -14.43
N ASP A 187 -8.72 14.93 -14.11
CA ASP A 187 -9.33 16.23 -13.85
C ASP A 187 -9.72 16.40 -12.38
N ALA A 188 -10.40 17.49 -12.03
CA ALA A 188 -10.83 17.73 -10.65
C ALA A 188 -11.87 16.72 -10.16
N ARG A 189 -12.72 16.21 -11.06
CA ARG A 189 -13.77 15.24 -10.71
C ARG A 189 -13.18 13.86 -10.47
N ASP A 190 -12.24 13.44 -11.32
CA ASP A 190 -11.51 12.18 -11.18
C ASP A 190 -10.70 12.15 -9.88
N LYS A 191 -10.01 13.26 -9.55
CA LYS A 191 -9.31 13.39 -8.26
C LYS A 191 -10.27 13.32 -7.09
N TYR A 192 -11.38 14.07 -7.12
CA TYR A 192 -12.38 14.04 -6.06
C TYR A 192 -12.94 12.63 -5.84
N TYR A 193 -13.29 11.92 -6.92
CA TYR A 193 -13.77 10.54 -6.83
C TYR A 193 -12.74 9.61 -6.19
N CYS A 194 -11.48 9.64 -6.66
CA CYS A 194 -10.45 8.72 -6.18
C CYS A 194 -9.98 9.06 -4.76
N ASP A 195 -9.73 10.34 -4.49
CA ASP A 195 -9.14 10.78 -3.23
C ASP A 195 -10.16 10.94 -2.12
N GLU A 196 -11.46 11.10 -2.41
CA GLU A 196 -12.52 11.21 -1.40
C GLU A 196 -13.54 10.07 -1.45
N GLU A 197 -14.36 9.99 -2.49
CA GLU A 197 -15.54 9.10 -2.50
C GLU A 197 -15.14 7.63 -2.39
N LEU A 198 -14.13 7.22 -3.17
CA LEU A 198 -13.66 5.83 -3.24
C LEU A 198 -13.00 5.39 -1.93
N ARG A 199 -12.08 6.20 -1.38
CA ARG A 199 -11.42 5.90 -0.10
C ARG A 199 -12.42 5.79 1.03
N ARG A 200 -13.35 6.76 1.12
CA ARG A 200 -14.37 6.82 2.17
C ARG A 200 -15.30 5.61 2.09
N ALA A 201 -15.75 5.24 0.89
CA ALA A 201 -16.59 4.06 0.70
C ALA A 201 -15.87 2.79 1.19
N TYR A 202 -14.63 2.57 0.75
CA TYR A 202 -13.89 1.35 1.07
C TYR A 202 -13.52 1.28 2.55
N PHE A 203 -13.23 2.42 3.17
CA PHE A 203 -12.99 2.51 4.61
C PHE A 203 -14.21 2.08 5.42
N TYR A 204 -15.40 2.63 5.12
CA TYR A 204 -16.61 2.28 5.87
C TYR A 204 -17.10 0.86 5.60
N ASP A 205 -16.90 0.35 4.39
CA ASP A 205 -17.24 -1.02 4.01
C ASP A 205 -16.18 -2.05 4.46
N LYS A 206 -15.11 -1.61 5.14
CA LYS A 206 -13.97 -2.45 5.58
C LYS A 206 -13.35 -3.27 4.43
N ILE A 207 -13.18 -2.62 3.29
CA ILE A 207 -12.56 -3.19 2.09
C ILE A 207 -11.10 -2.73 2.00
N PHE A 208 -10.18 -3.68 2.14
CA PHE A 208 -8.73 -3.43 2.13
C PHE A 208 -8.07 -4.09 0.91
N SER A 209 -6.82 -3.71 0.65
CA SER A 209 -6.01 -4.31 -0.42
C SER A 209 -5.85 -5.80 -0.19
N THR A 210 -5.81 -6.58 -1.27
CA THR A 210 -5.51 -8.02 -1.21
C THR A 210 -4.14 -8.34 -0.59
N LEU A 211 -3.26 -7.35 -0.47
CA LEU A 211 -1.97 -7.50 0.23
C LEU A 211 -2.12 -7.72 1.73
N TYR A 212 -3.22 -7.29 2.34
CA TYR A 212 -3.47 -7.49 3.76
C TYR A 212 -4.48 -8.63 3.89
N PRO A 213 -4.03 -9.89 4.09
CA PRO A 213 -4.93 -10.98 4.41
C PRO A 213 -5.80 -10.56 5.61
N LYS A 214 -7.12 -10.79 5.50
CA LYS A 214 -8.03 -10.55 6.63
C LYS A 214 -7.64 -11.46 7.79
N GLY A 215 -7.01 -10.88 8.81
CA GLY A 215 -6.87 -11.49 10.13
C GLY A 215 -8.07 -11.17 11.03
N GLU A 216 -8.12 -11.79 12.20
CA GLU A 216 -9.18 -11.63 13.22
C GLU A 216 -9.39 -10.16 13.68
N ILE A 217 -8.49 -9.24 13.35
CA ILE A 217 -8.55 -7.83 13.76
C ILE A 217 -9.61 -7.00 13.01
N TYR A 218 -10.03 -7.45 11.83
CA TYR A 218 -10.98 -6.69 11.00
C TYR A 218 -12.45 -7.08 11.25
N GLU A 219 -12.70 -8.11 12.04
CA GLU A 219 -14.03 -8.60 12.41
C GLU A 219 -14.45 -7.94 13.73
N ASP A 220 -15.66 -7.34 13.75
CA ASP A 220 -16.26 -6.81 14.98
C ASP A 220 -16.77 -7.95 15.88
#